data_AF-A0A6C0E6T1-F1
#
_entry.id   AF-A0A6C0E6T1-F1
#
_cell.length_a   1.000
_cell.length_b   1.000
_cell.length_c   1.000
_cell.angle_alpha   90.00
_cell.angle_beta   90.00
_cell.angle_gamma   90.00
#
_symmetry.space_group_name_H-M   'P 1'
#
loop_
_entity.id
_entity.type
_entity.pdbx_description
1 polymer ?
#
loop_
_entity_poly.entity_id
_entity_poly.type
_entity_poly.pdbx_seq_one_letter_code
_entity_poly.pdbx_strand_id
1 'polypeptide(L)'
;MDRVEQLRQIQSDALELFTKKNADYGDAFAKFGLVGVLMRIEDKIQRALSISKSGVVLVDDEGIKDTLLDLHNYAAMALMLL
;
A
#
# COMPACT_ATOMS: atom_id res chain seq x y z
N MET A 1 15.19 16.45 -11.19
CA MET A 1 13.81 16.44 -10.64
C MET A 1 13.93 16.72 -9.16
N ASP A 2 13.22 17.72 -8.65
CA ASP A 2 13.22 18.05 -7.21
C ASP A 2 12.48 16.97 -6.40
N ARG A 3 12.76 16.86 -5.09
CA ARG A 3 12.15 15.87 -4.20
C ARG A 3 10.65 16.06 -4.06
N VAL A 4 10.16 17.29 -4.09
CA VAL A 4 8.72 17.58 -4.05
C VAL A 4 8.04 17.01 -5.30
N GLU A 5 8.65 17.18 -6.46
CA GLU A 5 8.11 16.66 -7.72
C GLU A 5 8.12 15.12 -7.76
N GLN A 6 9.17 14.48 -7.23
CA GLN A 6 9.20 13.03 -7.08
C GLN A 6 8.07 12.53 -6.18
N LEU A 7 7.82 13.19 -5.05
CA LEU A 7 6.73 12.82 -4.14
C LEU A 7 5.36 13.03 -4.79
N ARG A 8 5.16 14.12 -5.54
CA ARG A 8 3.92 14.36 -6.30
C ARG A 8 3.64 13.25 -7.30
N GLN A 9 4.66 12.81 -8.04
CA GLN A 9 4.50 11.68 -8.96
C GLN A 9 4.09 10.41 -8.21
N ILE A 10 4.75 10.10 -7.09
CA ILE A 10 4.41 8.93 -6.27
C ILE A 10 2.97 9.00 -5.73
N GLN A 11 2.53 10.18 -5.27
CA GLN A 11 1.15 10.39 -4.81
C GLN A 11 0.13 10.21 -5.94
N SER A 12 0.46 10.66 -7.15
CA SER A 12 -0.38 10.44 -8.34
C SER A 12 -0.51 8.94 -8.66
N ASP A 13 0.61 8.22 -8.69
CA ASP A 13 0.64 6.77 -8.93
C ASP A 13 -0.17 6.03 -7.84
N ALA A 14 -0.01 6.44 -6.58
CA ALA A 14 -0.73 5.85 -5.45
C ALA A 14 -2.24 6.10 -5.53
N LEU A 15 -2.67 7.30 -5.92
CA LEU A 15 -4.08 7.64 -6.12
C LEU A 15 -4.70 6.83 -7.26
N GLU A 16 -3.98 6.64 -8.37
CA GLU A 16 -4.45 5.80 -9.48
C GLU A 16 -4.63 4.34 -9.03
N LEU A 17 -3.65 3.82 -8.28
CA LEU A 17 -3.71 2.48 -7.70
C LEU A 17 -4.88 2.31 -6.73
N PHE A 18 -5.07 3.28 -5.82
CA PHE A 18 -6.22 3.28 -4.90
C PHE A 18 -7.54 3.31 -5.66
N THR A 19 -7.65 4.16 -6.70
CA THR A 19 -8.87 4.28 -7.50
C THR A 19 -9.25 2.95 -8.16
N LYS A 20 -8.27 2.25 -8.75
CA LYS A 20 -8.48 0.91 -9.33
C LYS A 20 -8.95 -0.09 -8.27
N LYS A 21 -8.21 -0.22 -7.16
CA LYS A 21 -8.56 -1.16 -6.08
C LYS A 21 -9.91 -0.83 -5.42
N ASN A 22 -10.22 0.44 -5.23
CA ASN A 22 -11.49 0.87 -4.64
C ASN A 22 -12.68 0.64 -5.59
N ALA A 23 -12.48 0.67 -6.90
CA ALA A 23 -13.51 0.25 -7.85
C ALA A 23 -13.81 -1.26 -7.73
N ASP A 24 -12.77 -2.08 -7.50
CA ASP A 24 -12.90 -3.55 -7.38
C ASP A 24 -13.46 -4.00 -6.02
N TYR A 25 -13.01 -3.38 -4.92
CA TYR A 25 -13.31 -3.82 -3.55
C TYR A 25 -14.26 -2.88 -2.79
N GLY A 26 -14.54 -1.69 -3.32
CA GLY A 26 -15.29 -0.66 -2.62
C GLY A 26 -14.68 -0.31 -1.26
N ASP A 27 -15.56 0.07 -0.33
CA ASP A 27 -15.19 0.48 1.03
C ASP A 27 -14.85 -0.70 1.96
N ALA A 28 -14.36 -1.81 1.42
CA ALA A 28 -14.03 -3.01 2.17
C ALA A 28 -12.96 -2.75 3.26
N PHE A 29 -12.12 -1.73 3.09
CA PHE A 29 -11.10 -1.36 4.06
C PHE A 29 -11.67 -0.73 5.33
N ALA A 30 -12.84 -0.08 5.26
CA ALA A 30 -13.50 0.54 6.41
C ALA A 30 -14.21 -0.47 7.32
N LYS A 31 -14.43 -1.71 6.86
CA LYS A 31 -15.22 -2.74 7.57
C LYS A 31 -14.81 -2.96 9.02
N PHE A 32 -13.51 -2.90 9.31
CA PHE A 32 -12.95 -3.10 10.66
C PHE A 32 -12.32 -1.82 11.22
N GLY A 33 -12.65 -0.66 10.64
CA GLY A 33 -12.12 0.64 11.02
C GLY A 33 -10.59 0.72 10.95
N LEU A 34 -10.03 1.65 11.72
CA LEU A 34 -8.60 1.87 11.85
C LEU A 34 -7.81 0.59 12.16
N VAL A 35 -8.32 -0.25 13.08
CA VAL A 35 -7.65 -1.49 13.50
C VAL A 35 -7.48 -2.44 12.31
N GLY A 36 -8.50 -2.59 11.47
CA GLY A 36 -8.42 -3.39 10.26
C GLY A 36 -7.34 -2.93 9.30
N VAL A 37 -7.22 -1.61 9.11
CA VAL A 37 -6.19 -1.03 8.25
C VAL A 37 -4.79 -1.25 8.81
N LEU A 38 -4.60 -1.09 10.13
CA LEU A 38 -3.31 -1.35 10.78
C LEU A 38 -2.85 -2.81 10.64
N MET A 39 -3.77 -3.78 10.75
CA MET A 39 -3.42 -5.19 10.51
C MET A 39 -2.97 -5.43 9.07
N ARG A 40 -3.60 -4.79 8.07
CA ARG A 40 -3.18 -4.90 6.67
C ARG A 40 -1.79 -4.31 6.42
N ILE A 41 -1.44 -3.23 7.14
CA ILE A 41 -0.09 -2.66 7.12
C ILE A 41 0.92 -3.67 7.66
N GLU A 42 0.62 -4.31 8.80
CA GLU A 42 1.47 -5.35 9.37
C GLU A 42 1.70 -6.50 8.37
N ASP A 43 0.64 -7.05 7.78
CA ASP A 43 0.72 -8.13 6.79
C ASP A 43 1.65 -7.78 5.62
N LYS A 44 1.52 -6.56 5.07
CA LYS A 44 2.35 -6.09 3.95
C LYS A 44 3.82 -5.90 4.37
N ILE A 45 4.08 -5.40 5.58
CA ILE A 45 5.45 -5.28 6.11
C ILE A 45 6.08 -6.67 6.30
N GLN A 46 5.36 -7.62 6.90
CA GLN A 46 5.87 -8.99 7.11
C GLN A 46 6.18 -9.66 5.77
N ARG A 47 5.33 -9.46 4.75
CA ARG A 47 5.59 -9.93 3.39
C ARG A 47 6.88 -9.32 2.80
N ALA A 48 7.06 -8.00 2.90
CA ALA A 48 8.26 -7.34 2.41
C ALA A 48 9.54 -7.86 3.10
N LEU A 49 9.49 -8.06 4.42
CA LEU A 49 10.60 -8.60 5.20
C LEU A 49 10.92 -10.06 4.84
N SER A 50 9.90 -10.88 4.58
CA SER A 50 10.05 -12.27 4.15
C SER A 50 10.78 -12.36 2.80
N ILE A 51 10.40 -11.53 1.82
CA ILE A 51 11.06 -11.43 0.52
C ILE A 51 12.52 -10.98 0.67
N SER A 52 12.78 -9.98 1.53
CA SER A 52 14.14 -9.49 1.75
C SER A 52 15.07 -10.50 2.44
N LYS A 53 14.55 -11.40 3.27
CA LYS A 53 15.36 -12.39 4.01
C LYS A 53 15.64 -13.67 3.24
N SER A 54 14.71 -14.09 2.40
CA SER A 54 14.81 -15.37 1.68
C SER A 54 15.72 -15.28 0.45
N GLY A 55 16.07 -14.07 -0.03
CA GLY A 55 16.94 -13.86 -1.21
C GLY A 55 16.34 -14.34 -2.53
N VAL A 56 15.22 -15.07 -2.46
CA VAL A 56 14.40 -15.50 -3.58
C VAL A 56 13.22 -14.54 -3.64
N VAL A 57 13.15 -13.77 -4.73
CA VAL A 57 11.92 -13.08 -5.11
C VAL A 57 10.93 -14.17 -5.53
N LEU A 58 10.32 -14.82 -4.54
CA LEU A 58 9.23 -15.74 -4.79
C LEU A 58 8.01 -14.88 -5.13
N VAL A 59 7.63 -14.98 -6.39
CA VAL A 59 6.36 -14.58 -7.01
C VAL A 59 6.37 -13.22 -7.72
N ASP A 60 6.26 -13.33 -9.04
CA ASP A 60 6.32 -12.37 -10.14
C ASP A 60 5.27 -11.22 -10.17
N ASP A 61 4.50 -10.92 -9.12
CA ASP A 61 3.34 -10.01 -9.28
C ASP A 61 3.24 -8.79 -8.33
N GLU A 62 4.08 -8.65 -7.31
CA GLU A 62 4.14 -7.40 -6.52
C GLU A 62 5.59 -7.09 -6.12
N GLY A 63 6.20 -6.11 -6.79
CA GLY A 63 7.53 -5.65 -6.43
C GLY A 63 7.56 -4.93 -5.08
N ILE A 64 8.75 -4.67 -4.56
CA ILE A 64 8.93 -3.81 -3.37
C ILE A 64 8.29 -2.43 -3.57
N LYS A 65 8.28 -1.92 -4.82
CA LYS A 65 7.62 -0.66 -5.19
C LYS A 65 6.12 -0.72 -4.94
N ASP A 66 5.44 -1.78 -5.39
CA ASP A 66 3.99 -1.93 -5.24
C ASP A 66 3.61 -2.09 -3.77
N THR A 67 4.43 -2.83 -3.00
CA THR A 67 4.26 -2.97 -1.56
C THR A 67 4.37 -1.62 -0.84
N LEU A 68 5.34 -0.78 -1.22
CA LEU A 68 5.50 0.56 -0.63
C LEU A 68 4.36 1.52 -1.03
N LEU A 69 3.85 1.42 -2.26
CA LEU A 69 2.66 2.19 -2.69
C LEU A 69 1.40 1.74 -1.94
N ASP A 70 1.24 0.44 -1.71
CA ASP A 70 0.15 -0.08 -0.89
C ASP A 70 0.24 0.45 0.55
N LEU A 71 1.42 0.43 1.16
CA LEU A 71 1.63 0.98 2.50
C LEU A 71 1.33 2.48 2.56
N HIS A 72 1.68 3.25 1.52
CA HIS A 72 1.32 4.66 1.39
C HIS A 72 -0.21 4.85 1.41
N ASN A 73 -0.94 4.08 0.61
CA ASN A 73 -2.40 4.13 0.55
C ASN A 73 -3.06 3.65 1.84
N TYR A 74 -2.55 2.58 2.48
CA TYR A 74 -3.07 2.11 3.76
C TYR A 74 -2.93 3.18 4.85
N ALA A 75 -1.82 3.92 4.88
CA ALA A 75 -1.67 5.04 5.82
C ALA A 75 -2.69 6.16 5.55
N ALA A 76 -2.93 6.50 4.27
CA ALA A 76 -3.96 7.48 3.91
C ALA A 76 -5.37 7.02 4.30
N MET A 77 -5.70 5.76 4.03
CA MET A 77 -6.97 5.14 4.41
C MET A 77 -7.16 5.09 5.93
N ALA A 78 -6.11 4.82 6.70
CA ALA A 78 -6.17 4.87 8.17
C ALA A 78 -6.57 6.28 8.65
N LEU A 79 -6.02 7.33 8.03
CA LEU A 79 -6.38 8.72 8.31
C LEU A 79 -7.82 9.05 7.89
N MET A 80 -8.35 8.45 6.83
CA MET A 80 -9.75 8.62 6.42
C MET A 80 -10.75 8.02 7.42
N LEU A 81 -10.30 7.08 8.26
CA LEU A 81 -11.11 6.40 9.28
C LEU A 81 -10.95 6.98 10.70
N LEU A 82 -10.17 8.06 10.85
CA LEU A 82 -10.13 8.86 12.07
C LEU A 82 -11.36 9.79 12.14
#